data_AF-A0A3N4H9A7-F1
#
_entry.id   AF-A0A3N4H9A7-F1
#
_cell.length_a   1.000
_cell.length_b   1.000
_cell.length_c   1.000
_cell.angle_alpha   90.00
_cell.angle_beta   90.00
_cell.angle_gamma   90.00
#
_symmetry.space_group_name_H-M   'P 1'
#
loop_
_entity.id
_entity.type
_entity.pdbx_description
1 polymer ?
#
loop_
_entity_poly.entity_id
_entity_poly.type
_entity_poly.pdbx_seq_one_letter_code
_entity_poly.pdbx_strand_id
1 'polypeptide(L)'
;MKKIILLFSFLFILNSCMEQETLSLEGGEFPVGTWTDLQYNENGFSMARTNRLKENTYGFIFQNNGKLISRSNSGFCGTPPIVTQDYSGKWKVEGDVLKLEMDFWGGKIIQEWRISSASSRSVTVEITMNEYKYNS
;
A
#
# COMPACT_ATOMS: atom_id res chain seq x y z
N MET A 1 -63.26 -12.06 -13.05
CA MET A 1 -63.84 -11.77 -11.72
C MET A 1 -62.81 -12.08 -10.65
N LYS A 2 -62.52 -11.11 -9.76
CA LYS A 2 -61.57 -11.14 -8.64
C LYS A 2 -61.97 -12.16 -7.55
N LYS A 3 -60.98 -12.75 -6.84
CA LYS A 3 -60.70 -12.71 -5.37
C LYS A 3 -59.28 -13.31 -5.18
N ILE A 4 -58.18 -12.58 -4.95
CA ILE A 4 -57.68 -11.88 -3.73
C ILE A 4 -57.81 -12.73 -2.45
N ILE A 5 -56.68 -13.12 -1.84
CA ILE A 5 -56.23 -12.80 -0.44
C ILE A 5 -55.31 -13.92 0.13
N LEU A 6 -54.07 -13.52 0.50
CA LEU A 6 -53.16 -13.96 1.60
C LEU A 6 -51.70 -13.88 1.09
N LEU A 7 -50.98 -12.76 1.14
CA LEU A 7 -50.51 -11.97 2.30
C LEU A 7 -49.70 -12.79 3.32
N PHE A 8 -48.49 -12.29 3.61
CA PHE A 8 -47.51 -12.69 4.64
C PHE A 8 -46.41 -13.70 4.27
N SER A 9 -45.38 -13.19 3.60
CA SER A 9 -43.97 -13.40 4.00
C SER A 9 -43.23 -12.13 3.60
N PHE A 10 -43.40 -11.04 4.35
CA PHE A 10 -42.40 -10.62 5.35
C PHE A 10 -41.00 -10.73 4.74
N LEU A 11 -40.62 -9.73 3.95
CA LEU A 11 -39.82 -8.63 4.48
C LEU A 11 -38.55 -9.13 5.20
N PHE A 12 -37.70 -9.86 4.47
CA PHE A 12 -36.27 -9.88 4.76
C PHE A 12 -35.54 -9.13 3.65
N ILE A 13 -35.79 -7.82 3.64
CA ILE A 13 -34.87 -6.85 3.08
C ILE A 13 -33.69 -6.79 4.06
N LEU A 14 -32.82 -7.81 4.03
CA LEU A 14 -31.48 -7.65 4.57
C LEU A 14 -30.70 -6.87 3.53
N ASN A 15 -30.93 -5.56 3.54
CA ASN A 15 -29.88 -4.61 3.21
C ASN A 15 -28.74 -4.88 4.20
N SER A 16 -27.90 -5.87 3.90
CA SER A 16 -26.50 -5.76 4.29
C SER A 16 -25.95 -4.64 3.44
N CYS A 17 -26.15 -3.42 3.91
CA CYS A 17 -25.26 -2.32 3.61
C CYS A 17 -23.94 -2.73 4.25
N MET A 18 -23.19 -3.59 3.55
CA MET A 18 -21.76 -3.71 3.78
C MET A 18 -21.26 -2.28 3.64
N GLU A 19 -20.66 -1.73 4.70
CA GLU A 19 -20.10 -0.38 4.69
C GLU A 19 -19.42 -0.18 3.35
N GLN A 20 -20.07 0.61 2.50
CA GLN A 20 -19.41 1.14 1.34
C GLN A 20 -18.48 2.16 1.96
N GLU A 21 -17.27 1.70 2.34
CA GLU A 21 -16.13 2.57 2.43
C GLU A 21 -16.18 3.33 1.13
N THR A 22 -16.62 4.58 1.22
CA THR A 22 -16.53 5.56 0.16
C THR A 22 -15.04 5.70 -0.09
N LEU A 23 -14.52 4.78 -0.90
CA LEU A 23 -13.15 4.72 -1.37
C LEU A 23 -12.99 5.91 -2.29
N SER A 24 -12.81 7.07 -1.66
CA SER A 24 -12.18 8.22 -2.28
C SER A 24 -10.75 7.79 -2.58
N LEU A 25 -10.56 7.13 -3.72
CA LEU A 25 -9.25 6.91 -4.32
C LEU A 25 -8.74 8.25 -4.88
N GLU A 26 -8.71 9.29 -4.06
CA GLU A 26 -8.15 10.63 -4.35
C GLU A 26 -6.62 10.60 -4.51
N GLY A 27 -6.02 9.42 -4.71
CA GLY A 27 -4.58 9.19 -4.70
C GLY A 27 -3.85 9.50 -6.00
N GLY A 28 -4.53 9.92 -7.08
CA GLY A 28 -3.88 10.17 -8.37
C GLY A 28 -3.20 8.94 -8.99
N GLU A 29 -2.35 9.17 -9.98
CA GLU A 29 -1.52 8.11 -10.60
C GLU A 29 -0.39 7.65 -9.66
N PHE A 30 0.06 6.40 -9.79
CA PHE A 30 1.26 5.92 -9.09
C PHE A 30 2.46 6.84 -9.39
N PRO A 31 3.31 7.20 -8.41
CA PRO A 31 3.44 6.58 -7.09
C PRO A 31 2.58 7.19 -5.98
N VAL A 32 1.99 8.37 -6.17
CA VAL A 32 1.35 9.13 -5.08
C VAL A 32 0.24 8.31 -4.39
N GLY A 33 0.18 8.41 -3.06
CA GLY A 33 -0.79 7.74 -2.19
C GLY A 33 -0.18 6.65 -1.30
N THR A 34 -1.05 5.83 -0.71
CA THR A 34 -0.66 4.81 0.27
C THR A 34 -0.77 3.40 -0.31
N TRP A 35 0.28 2.60 -0.10
CA TRP A 35 0.45 1.27 -0.66
C TRP A 35 0.87 0.27 0.41
N THR A 36 0.25 -0.91 0.44
CA THR A 36 0.51 -1.98 1.41
C THR A 36 0.31 -3.35 0.76
N ASP A 37 0.20 -4.41 1.56
CA ASP A 37 0.03 -5.80 1.09
C ASP A 37 1.15 -6.23 0.13
N LEU A 38 2.41 -6.02 0.56
CA LEU A 38 3.59 -6.36 -0.23
C LEU A 38 3.62 -7.86 -0.53
N GLN A 39 3.59 -8.22 -1.80
CA GLN A 39 3.77 -9.60 -2.26
C GLN A 39 5.03 -9.68 -3.11
N TYR A 40 6.07 -10.27 -2.54
CA TYR A 40 7.37 -10.43 -3.21
C TYR A 40 7.31 -11.51 -4.29
N ASN A 41 8.02 -11.25 -5.39
CA ASN A 41 8.27 -12.17 -6.48
C ASN A 41 9.79 -12.22 -6.78
N GLU A 42 10.20 -12.89 -7.86
CA GLU A 42 11.62 -13.10 -8.18
C GLU A 42 12.43 -11.80 -8.33
N ASN A 43 11.84 -10.76 -8.93
CA ASN A 43 12.56 -9.53 -9.33
C ASN A 43 12.07 -8.27 -8.61
N GLY A 44 11.11 -8.40 -7.70
CA GLY A 44 10.53 -7.25 -7.01
C GLY A 44 9.30 -7.64 -6.21
N PHE A 45 8.24 -6.84 -6.30
CA PHE A 45 7.03 -7.06 -5.53
C PHE A 45 5.82 -6.34 -6.13
N SER A 46 4.63 -6.76 -5.72
CA SER A 46 3.39 -6.03 -5.95
C SER A 46 2.85 -5.43 -4.66
N MET A 47 2.03 -4.39 -4.80
CA MET A 47 1.36 -3.71 -3.69
C MET A 47 -0.07 -3.36 -4.07
N ALA A 48 -0.92 -3.23 -3.05
CA ALA A 48 -2.28 -2.74 -3.16
C ALA A 48 -2.40 -1.31 -2.61
N ARG A 49 -3.23 -0.49 -3.27
CA ARG A 49 -3.57 0.84 -2.80
C ARG A 49 -4.54 0.74 -1.61
N THR A 50 -4.33 1.58 -0.61
CA THR A 50 -5.22 1.73 0.56
C THR A 50 -5.38 3.20 0.91
N ASN A 51 -6.40 3.54 1.71
CA ASN A 51 -6.58 4.89 2.26
C ASN A 51 -5.69 5.15 3.49
N ARG A 52 -5.21 4.08 4.16
CA ARG A 52 -4.36 4.17 5.35
C ARG A 52 -3.54 2.89 5.55
N LEU A 53 -2.36 3.05 6.14
CA LEU A 53 -1.58 1.91 6.66
C LEU A 53 -2.14 1.51 8.03
N LYS A 54 -2.52 0.23 8.18
CA LYS A 54 -2.91 -0.34 9.46
C LYS A 54 -1.68 -0.41 10.39
N GLU A 55 -1.92 -0.54 11.70
CA GLU A 55 -0.83 -0.78 12.64
C GLU A 55 -0.14 -2.11 12.33
N ASN A 56 1.19 -2.14 12.51
CA ASN A 56 2.01 -3.34 12.34
C ASN A 56 1.93 -3.99 10.95
N THR A 57 1.69 -3.19 9.90
CA THR A 57 1.74 -3.64 8.50
C THR A 57 2.85 -2.94 7.74
N TYR A 58 3.49 -3.63 6.79
CA TYR A 58 4.44 -3.00 5.87
C TYR A 58 3.73 -2.12 4.84
N GLY A 59 4.41 -1.08 4.37
CA GLY A 59 3.86 -0.25 3.32
C GLY A 59 4.61 1.04 3.08
N PHE A 60 4.11 1.81 2.11
CA PHE A 60 4.68 3.08 1.71
C PHE A 60 3.60 4.15 1.61
N ILE A 61 3.97 5.39 1.92
CA ILE A 61 3.16 6.58 1.64
C ILE A 61 4.00 7.54 0.80
N PHE A 62 3.63 7.70 -0.46
CA PHE A 62 4.26 8.63 -1.38
C PHE A 62 3.46 9.94 -1.41
N GLN A 63 4.10 11.03 -1.01
CA GLN A 63 3.51 12.36 -1.04
C GLN A 63 3.91 13.10 -2.32
N ASN A 64 3.01 13.91 -2.87
CA ASN A 64 3.22 14.69 -4.10
C ASN A 64 4.43 15.65 -4.07
N ASN A 65 4.94 15.99 -2.88
CA ASN A 65 6.11 16.84 -2.67
C ASN A 65 7.45 16.07 -2.69
N GLY A 66 7.45 14.79 -3.09
CA GLY A 66 8.63 13.94 -3.13
C GLY A 66 9.03 13.34 -1.79
N LYS A 67 8.24 13.52 -0.71
CA LYS A 67 8.44 12.82 0.56
C LYS A 67 7.90 11.40 0.50
N LEU A 68 8.62 10.49 1.14
CA LEU A 68 8.25 9.09 1.31
C LEU A 68 8.16 8.78 2.81
N ILE A 69 7.16 8.01 3.20
CA ILE A 69 7.17 7.26 4.46
C ILE A 69 7.26 5.78 4.10
N SER A 70 8.24 5.09 4.66
CA SER A 70 8.40 3.64 4.58
C SER A 70 8.08 3.04 5.94
N ARG A 71 7.03 2.22 6.02
CA ARG A 71 6.70 1.47 7.24
C ARG A 71 7.36 0.12 7.18
N SER A 72 8.36 -0.09 8.04
CA SER A 72 9.13 -1.33 8.12
C SER A 72 9.43 -1.70 9.57
N ASN A 73 10.15 -2.81 9.79
CA ASN A 73 10.46 -3.31 11.13
C ASN A 73 11.09 -2.20 12.00
N SER A 74 10.60 -2.05 13.24
CA SER A 74 11.14 -1.09 14.21
C SER A 74 12.55 -1.43 14.71
N GLY A 75 13.04 -2.64 14.43
CA GLY A 75 14.35 -3.11 14.84
C GLY A 75 14.84 -4.28 14.01
N PHE A 76 16.00 -4.83 14.38
CA PHE A 76 16.66 -5.92 13.67
C PHE A 76 15.84 -7.21 13.60
N CYS A 77 15.02 -7.47 14.61
CA CYS A 77 14.27 -8.71 14.72
C CYS A 77 12.84 -8.53 14.16
N GLY A 78 12.47 -9.36 13.19
CA GLY A 78 11.13 -9.42 12.58
C GLY A 78 10.26 -10.58 13.07
N THR A 79 10.57 -11.17 14.23
CA THR A 79 9.78 -12.27 14.81
C THR A 79 8.44 -11.77 15.37
N PRO A 80 7.34 -12.52 15.21
CA PRO A 80 6.06 -12.15 15.80
C PRO A 80 6.11 -11.85 17.31
N PRO A 81 5.33 -10.86 17.80
CA PRO A 81 4.54 -9.93 17.00
C PRO A 81 5.42 -8.96 16.20
N ILE A 82 5.11 -8.77 14.92
CA ILE A 82 5.82 -7.78 14.09
C ILE A 82 5.48 -6.40 14.65
N VAL A 83 6.52 -5.62 14.95
CA VAL A 83 6.40 -4.22 15.34
C VAL A 83 7.02 -3.39 14.23
N THR A 84 6.22 -2.49 13.66
CA THR A 84 6.66 -1.60 12.58
C THR A 84 6.71 -0.16 13.04
N GLN A 85 7.58 0.64 12.42
CA GLN A 85 7.58 2.09 12.56
C GLN A 85 7.71 2.78 11.22
N ASP A 86 7.36 4.06 11.21
CA ASP A 86 7.48 4.92 10.04
C ASP A 86 8.89 5.50 9.95
N TYR A 87 9.51 5.29 8.80
CA TYR A 87 10.79 5.89 8.45
C TYR A 87 10.60 6.93 7.36
N SER A 88 11.31 8.04 7.52
CA SER A 88 11.30 9.10 6.52
C SER A 88 12.14 8.70 5.31
N GLY A 89 11.75 9.22 4.16
CA GLY A 89 12.47 9.05 2.91
C GLY A 89 12.08 10.10 1.89
N LYS A 90 12.62 9.93 0.70
CA LYS A 90 12.35 10.74 -0.47
C LYS A 90 12.20 9.85 -1.70
N TRP A 91 11.46 10.36 -2.67
CA TRP A 91 11.32 9.71 -3.97
C TRP A 91 11.34 10.74 -5.10
N LYS A 92 11.73 10.28 -6.28
CA LYS A 92 11.60 11.04 -7.54
C LYS A 92 11.46 10.07 -8.70
N VAL A 93 10.85 10.54 -9.79
CA VAL A 93 10.78 9.81 -11.06
C VAL A 93 11.84 10.36 -12.00
N GLU A 94 12.64 9.47 -12.59
CA GLU A 94 13.61 9.78 -13.63
C GLU A 94 13.39 8.83 -14.81
N GLY A 95 12.72 9.30 -15.87
CA GLY A 95 12.31 8.44 -16.98
C GLY A 95 11.26 7.43 -16.55
N ASP A 96 11.52 6.13 -16.77
CA ASP A 96 10.69 4.99 -16.36
C ASP A 96 11.03 4.44 -14.97
N VAL A 97 11.98 5.07 -14.26
CA VAL A 97 12.52 4.60 -12.99
C VAL A 97 12.06 5.49 -11.84
N LEU A 98 11.50 4.88 -10.81
CA LEU A 98 11.25 5.50 -9.52
C LEU A 98 12.48 5.30 -8.62
N LYS A 99 13.10 6.40 -8.20
CA LYS A 99 14.26 6.38 -7.29
C LYS A 99 13.83 6.70 -5.88
N LEU A 100 14.27 5.90 -4.92
CA LEU A 100 13.89 6.00 -3.52
C LEU A 100 15.15 6.05 -2.64
N GLU A 101 15.10 6.91 -1.63
CA GLU A 101 16.01 6.89 -0.49
C GLU A 101 15.16 6.91 0.78
N MET A 102 15.32 5.92 1.65
CA MET A 102 14.52 5.82 2.88
C MET A 102 15.38 5.34 4.05
N ASP A 103 15.07 5.83 5.23
CA ASP A 103 15.69 5.35 6.46
C ASP A 103 15.08 3.98 6.85
N PHE A 104 15.79 3.26 7.72
CA PHE A 104 15.29 2.08 8.44
C PHE A 104 16.00 1.97 9.79
N TRP A 105 15.64 1.01 10.65
CA TRP A 105 16.20 0.90 12.02
C TRP A 105 17.74 0.83 12.05
N GLY A 106 18.37 0.34 10.98
CA GLY A 106 19.81 0.12 10.90
C GLY A 106 20.58 1.12 10.04
N GLY A 107 19.91 2.10 9.42
CA GLY A 107 20.56 3.05 8.52
C GLY A 107 19.67 3.53 7.38
N LYS A 108 20.18 3.46 6.13
CA LYS A 108 19.50 3.90 4.92
C LYS A 108 19.40 2.82 3.85
N ILE A 109 18.34 2.86 3.06
CA ILE A 109 18.11 2.04 1.88
C ILE A 109 18.02 2.97 0.67
N ILE A 110 18.76 2.65 -0.39
CA ILE A 110 18.68 3.34 -1.69
C ILE A 110 18.19 2.32 -2.71
N GLN A 111 17.09 2.63 -3.39
CA GLN A 111 16.46 1.74 -4.35
C GLN A 111 16.09 2.44 -5.66
N GLU A 112 16.10 1.66 -6.73
CA GLU A 112 15.50 2.03 -8.01
C GLU A 112 14.48 0.97 -8.41
N TRP A 113 13.27 1.43 -8.75
CA TRP A 113 12.17 0.57 -9.15
C TRP A 113 11.75 0.89 -10.58
N ARG A 114 11.63 -0.14 -11.43
CA ARG A 114 10.94 -0.05 -12.71
C ARG A 114 9.49 -0.50 -12.53
N ILE A 115 8.55 0.25 -13.12
CA ILE A 115 7.13 -0.08 -13.03
C ILE A 115 6.79 -1.09 -14.13
N SER A 116 6.50 -2.33 -13.75
CA SER A 116 6.12 -3.38 -14.71
C SER A 116 4.62 -3.34 -15.03
N SER A 117 3.79 -2.94 -14.05
CA SER A 117 2.35 -2.66 -14.28
C SER A 117 1.81 -1.72 -13.20
N ALA A 118 0.87 -0.85 -13.57
CA ALA A 118 0.20 0.04 -12.62
C ALA A 118 -1.29 0.21 -12.98
N SER A 119 -2.12 0.23 -11.95
CA SER A 119 -3.54 0.59 -12.02
C SER A 119 -3.89 1.52 -10.86
N SER A 120 -5.16 1.93 -10.76
CA SER A 120 -5.64 2.68 -9.61
C SER A 120 -5.62 1.88 -8.30
N ARG A 121 -5.55 0.54 -8.35
CA ARG A 121 -5.67 -0.34 -7.16
C ARG A 121 -4.42 -1.14 -6.83
N SER A 122 -3.58 -1.39 -7.82
CA SER A 122 -2.41 -2.24 -7.66
C SER A 122 -1.27 -1.76 -8.54
N VAL A 123 -0.05 -2.04 -8.09
CA VAL A 123 1.17 -1.81 -8.83
C VAL A 123 2.09 -3.00 -8.67
N THR A 124 2.80 -3.36 -9.73
CA THR A 124 3.91 -4.31 -9.68
C THR A 124 5.16 -3.58 -10.12
N VAL A 125 6.22 -3.72 -9.31
CA VAL A 125 7.52 -3.11 -9.57
C VAL A 125 8.61 -4.16 -9.59
N GLU A 126 9.61 -3.92 -10.43
CA GLU A 126 10.90 -4.61 -10.43
C GLU A 126 11.92 -3.74 -9.70
N ILE A 127 12.69 -4.34 -8.79
CA ILE A 127 13.79 -3.65 -8.11
C ILE A 127 15.04 -3.80 -9.00
N THR A 128 15.49 -2.70 -9.59
CA THR A 128 16.67 -2.68 -10.47
C THR A 128 17.95 -2.31 -9.73
N MET A 129 17.83 -1.67 -8.57
CA MET A 129 18.94 -1.37 -7.67
C MET A 129 18.47 -1.45 -6.21
N ASN A 130 19.30 -2.01 -5.34
CA ASN A 130 19.05 -2.08 -3.90
C ASN A 130 20.36 -2.01 -3.12
N GLU A 131 20.57 -0.93 -2.39
CA GLU A 131 21.78 -0.68 -1.58
C GLU A 131 21.39 -0.39 -0.12
N TYR A 132 22.06 -1.05 0.83
CA TYR A 132 21.92 -0.77 2.26
C TYR A 132 23.17 -0.06 2.78
N LYS A 133 22.97 1.08 3.43
CA LYS A 133 24.01 1.84 4.13
C LYS A 133 23.72 1.79 5.62
N TYR A 134 24.43 0.95 6.33
CA TYR A 134 24.27 0.80 7.78
C TYR A 134 24.92 1.98 8.52
N ASN A 135 24.30 2.38 9.62
CA ASN A 135 24.92 3.33 10.54
C ASN A 135 26.11 2.64 11.22
N SER A 136 27.32 3.17 10.99
CA SER A 136 28.58 2.73 11.59
C SER A 136 28.72 3.20 13.03
#